data_AF-A0A532EAU1-F1
#
_entry.id   AF-A0A532EAU1-F1
#
_cell.length_a   1.000
_cell.length_b   1.000
_cell.length_c   1.000
_cell.angle_alpha   90.00
_cell.angle_beta   90.00
_cell.angle_gamma   90.00
#
_symmetry.space_group_name_H-M   'P 1'
#
loop_
_entity.id
_entity.type
_entity.pdbx_description
1 polymer ?
#
loop_
_entity_poly.entity_id
_entity_poly.type
_entity_poly.pdbx_seq_one_letter_code
_entity_poly.pdbx_strand_id
1 'polypeptide(L)'
;MISEDEQHETVLRLYPVFKEEVYRRRDQMMRWTAIGAGSLVAILSIVLLVPAAHSLSTTPRLLLACATILLAITYMGIIRQQHNRHRQAKQQLIKLEQALGLFGELPRHDDHALYPDDWQNEWTRDRSLLQYIAVLTLLTGIVLVAILRTSL
;
A
#
# COMPACT_ATOMS: atom_id res chain seq x y z
N MET A 1 31.74 23.63 -11.03
CA MET A 1 30.70 24.26 -10.19
C MET A 1 29.47 24.36 -11.06
N ILE A 2 28.40 23.65 -10.70
CA ILE A 2 27.11 23.82 -11.36
C ILE A 2 26.56 25.17 -10.86
N SER A 3 26.09 26.03 -11.77
CA SER A 3 25.47 27.31 -11.40
C SER A 3 24.20 27.06 -10.58
N GLU A 4 23.88 27.90 -9.59
CA GLU A 4 22.65 27.78 -8.79
C GLU A 4 21.39 27.75 -9.68
N ASP A 5 21.40 28.50 -10.79
CA ASP A 5 20.31 28.53 -11.78
C ASP A 5 20.13 27.17 -12.49
N GLU A 6 21.24 26.51 -12.81
CA GLU A 6 21.25 25.22 -13.51
C GLU A 6 20.80 24.07 -12.57
N GLN A 7 21.11 24.19 -11.28
CA GLN A 7 20.55 23.30 -10.25
C GLN A 7 19.04 23.51 -10.08
N HIS A 8 18.59 24.77 -10.05
CA HIS A 8 17.17 25.10 -9.91
C HIS A 8 16.33 24.57 -11.08
N GLU A 9 16.81 24.77 -12.32
CA GLU A 9 16.13 24.27 -13.52
C GLU A 9 16.08 22.73 -13.57
N THR A 10 17.17 22.07 -13.17
CA THR A 10 17.23 20.60 -13.11
C THR A 10 16.23 20.04 -12.11
N VAL A 11 16.10 20.65 -10.94
CA VAL A 11 15.16 20.19 -9.91
C VAL A 11 13.70 20.46 -10.34
N LEU A 12 13.41 21.58 -11.00
CA LEU A 12 12.08 21.85 -11.57
C LEU A 12 11.66 20.81 -12.61
N ARG A 13 12.60 20.32 -13.44
CA ARG A 13 12.32 19.21 -14.39
C ARG A 13 12.13 17.87 -13.69
N LEU A 14 12.83 17.63 -12.58
CA LEU A 14 12.72 16.38 -11.82
C LEU A 14 11.47 16.34 -10.91
N TYR A 15 10.96 17.50 -10.50
CA TYR A 15 9.78 17.64 -9.65
C TYR A 15 8.56 16.81 -10.11
N PRO A 16 8.08 16.89 -11.36
CA PRO A 16 6.95 16.08 -11.82
C PRO A 16 7.22 14.57 -11.75
N VAL A 17 8.46 14.13 -11.99
CA VAL A 17 8.84 12.71 -11.92
C VAL A 17 8.77 12.19 -10.48
N PHE A 18 9.28 12.97 -9.51
CA PHE A 18 9.17 12.61 -8.10
C PHE A 18 7.71 12.57 -7.63
N LYS A 19 6.90 13.52 -8.10
CA LYS A 19 5.46 13.55 -7.83
C LYS A 19 4.74 12.31 -8.37
N GLU A 20 4.99 11.95 -9.62
CA GLU A 20 4.40 10.77 -10.24
C GLU A 20 4.78 9.48 -9.49
N GLU A 21 6.04 9.38 -9.05
CA GLU A 21 6.51 8.21 -8.31
C GLU A 21 5.79 8.05 -6.95
N VAL A 22 5.50 9.15 -6.25
CA VAL A 22 4.73 9.13 -4.99
C VAL A 22 3.32 8.58 -5.23
N TYR A 23 2.63 9.05 -6.29
CA TYR A 23 1.28 8.56 -6.65
C TYR A 23 1.29 7.11 -7.12
N ARG A 24 2.22 6.75 -8.00
CA ARG A 24 2.38 5.39 -8.53
C ARG A 24 2.56 4.37 -7.41
N ARG A 25 3.32 4.72 -6.37
CA ARG A 25 3.52 3.84 -5.20
C ARG A 25 2.27 3.71 -4.33
N ARG A 26 1.45 4.75 -4.20
CA ARG A 26 0.15 4.66 -3.52
C ARG A 26 -0.80 3.74 -4.26
N ASP A 27 -0.85 3.84 -5.59
CA ASP A 27 -1.66 2.95 -6.42
C ASP A 27 -1.18 1.49 -6.33
N GLN A 28 0.13 1.26 -6.33
CA GLN A 28 0.70 -0.07 -6.11
C GLN A 28 0.30 -0.67 -4.76
N MET A 29 0.30 0.12 -3.67
CA MET A 29 -0.20 -0.36 -2.36
C MET A 29 -1.66 -0.82 -2.44
N MET A 30 -2.51 -0.05 -3.12
CA MET A 30 -3.92 -0.40 -3.32
C MET A 30 -4.07 -1.69 -4.14
N ARG A 31 -3.34 -1.82 -5.26
CA ARG A 31 -3.35 -3.03 -6.10
C ARG A 31 -2.94 -4.28 -5.33
N TRP A 32 -1.85 -4.21 -4.56
CA TRP A 32 -1.39 -5.36 -3.76
C TRP A 32 -2.39 -5.75 -2.67
N THR A 33 -3.04 -4.76 -2.05
CA THR A 33 -4.12 -5.01 -1.08
C THR A 33 -5.31 -5.69 -1.74
N ALA A 34 -5.73 -5.21 -2.92
CA ALA A 34 -6.84 -5.80 -3.68
C ALA A 34 -6.54 -7.23 -4.13
N ILE A 35 -5.33 -7.50 -4.64
CA ILE A 35 -4.90 -8.85 -5.03
C ILE A 35 -4.85 -9.77 -3.80
N GLY A 36 -4.25 -9.32 -2.70
CA GLY A 36 -4.20 -10.09 -1.46
C GLY A 36 -5.59 -10.42 -0.91
N ALA A 37 -6.47 -9.43 -0.80
CA ALA A 37 -7.85 -9.63 -0.37
C ALA A 37 -8.63 -10.55 -1.33
N GLY A 38 -8.50 -10.34 -2.65
CA GLY A 38 -9.14 -11.17 -3.66
C GLY A 38 -8.70 -12.64 -3.57
N SER A 39 -7.42 -12.90 -3.34
CA SER A 39 -6.91 -14.25 -3.14
C SER A 39 -7.49 -14.93 -1.89
N LEU A 40 -7.60 -14.20 -0.77
CA LEU A 40 -8.21 -14.71 0.46
C LEU A 40 -9.71 -14.98 0.29
N VAL A 41 -10.43 -14.11 -0.42
CA VAL A 41 -11.85 -14.32 -0.77
C VAL A 41 -12.03 -15.53 -1.68
N ALA A 42 -11.13 -15.75 -2.64
CA ALA A 42 -11.17 -16.93 -3.49
C ALA A 42 -10.95 -18.22 -2.68
N ILE A 43 -9.96 -18.23 -1.78
CA ILE A 43 -9.73 -19.36 -0.87
C ILE A 43 -10.95 -19.61 0.01
N LEU A 44 -11.53 -18.55 0.60
CA LEU A 44 -12.74 -18.65 1.42
C LEU A 44 -13.89 -19.26 0.63
N SER A 45 -14.09 -18.79 -0.61
CA SER A 45 -15.16 -19.28 -1.49
C SER A 45 -14.98 -20.75 -1.82
N ILE A 46 -13.75 -21.18 -2.10
CA ILE A 46 -13.44 -22.60 -2.35
C ILE A 46 -13.77 -23.44 -1.11
N VAL A 47 -13.31 -23.01 0.07
CA VAL A 47 -13.54 -23.74 1.34
C VAL A 47 -15.04 -23.86 1.67
N LEU A 48 -15.84 -22.84 1.35
CA LEU A 48 -17.27 -22.81 1.66
C LEU A 48 -18.16 -23.46 0.61
N LEU A 49 -17.80 -23.39 -0.67
CA LEU A 49 -18.67 -23.79 -1.78
C LEU A 49 -18.29 -25.14 -2.40
N VAL A 50 -17.06 -25.63 -2.19
CA VAL A 50 -16.61 -26.90 -2.78
C VAL A 50 -16.84 -28.03 -1.77
N PRO A 51 -17.77 -28.97 -2.02
CA PRO A 51 -18.10 -30.03 -1.06
C PRO A 51 -16.90 -30.92 -0.70
N ALA A 52 -16.01 -31.16 -1.68
CA ALA A 52 -14.79 -31.92 -1.47
C ALA A 52 -13.82 -31.29 -0.45
N ALA A 53 -13.90 -29.97 -0.23
CA ALA A 53 -13.12 -29.28 0.79
C ALA A 53 -13.55 -29.68 2.20
N HIS A 54 -14.81 -30.09 2.41
CA HIS A 54 -15.29 -30.57 3.70
C HIS A 54 -14.77 -31.96 4.06
N SER A 55 -14.45 -32.78 3.06
CA SER A 55 -13.89 -34.13 3.26
C SER A 55 -12.36 -34.16 3.42
N LEU A 56 -11.69 -32.99 3.50
CA LEU A 56 -10.25 -32.93 3.66
C LEU A 56 -9.80 -33.54 4.99
N SER A 57 -8.79 -34.41 4.93
CA SER A 57 -8.13 -34.95 6.12
C SER A 57 -7.32 -33.85 6.86
N THR A 58 -6.89 -34.15 8.08
CA THR A 58 -6.21 -33.17 8.95
C THR A 58 -4.93 -32.59 8.34
N THR A 59 -4.13 -33.40 7.65
CA THR A 59 -2.86 -32.98 7.05
C THR A 59 -3.01 -31.91 5.96
N PRO A 60 -3.80 -32.13 4.87
CA PRO A 60 -4.00 -31.09 3.85
C PRO A 60 -4.72 -29.85 4.40
N ARG A 61 -5.56 -30.00 5.44
CA ARG A 61 -6.19 -28.87 6.13
C ARG A 61 -5.16 -27.98 6.83
N LEU A 62 -4.22 -28.58 7.57
CA LEU A 62 -3.13 -27.83 8.21
C LEU A 62 -2.21 -27.18 7.18
N LEU A 63 -1.90 -27.87 6.08
CA LEU A 63 -1.12 -27.28 4.99
C LEU A 63 -1.83 -26.08 4.38
N LEU A 64 -3.14 -26.15 4.15
CA LEU A 64 -3.94 -25.04 3.62
C LEU A 64 -3.97 -23.85 4.60
N ALA A 65 -4.12 -24.11 5.89
CA ALA A 65 -4.08 -23.08 6.93
C ALA A 65 -2.70 -22.39 6.98
N CYS A 66 -1.61 -23.17 6.98
CA CYS A 66 -0.24 -22.65 6.92
C CYS A 66 0.01 -21.84 5.64
N ALA A 67 -0.44 -22.34 4.49
CA ALA A 67 -0.31 -21.64 3.21
C ALA A 67 -1.07 -20.30 3.22
N THR A 68 -2.28 -20.27 3.81
CA THR A 68 -3.08 -19.05 3.95
C THR A 68 -2.37 -18.03 4.84
N ILE A 69 -1.80 -18.46 5.98
CA ILE A 69 -1.02 -17.59 6.87
C ILE A 69 0.20 -17.05 6.15
N LEU A 70 0.95 -17.92 5.46
CA LEU A 70 2.14 -17.52 4.72
C LEU A 70 1.80 -16.48 3.65
N LEU A 71 0.74 -16.70 2.87
CA LEU A 71 0.24 -15.78 1.86
C LEU A 71 -0.12 -14.41 2.46
N ALA A 72 -0.85 -14.40 3.57
CA ALA A 72 -1.22 -13.18 4.27
C ALA A 72 0.01 -12.39 4.75
N ILE A 73 0.99 -13.08 5.36
CA ILE A 73 2.25 -12.48 5.80
C ILE A 73 3.02 -11.90 4.61
N THR A 74 3.08 -12.61 3.49
CA THR A 74 3.75 -12.14 2.26
C THR A 74 3.12 -10.84 1.76
N TYR A 75 1.80 -10.78 1.61
CA TYR A 75 1.14 -9.54 1.17
C TYR A 75 1.29 -8.39 2.17
N MET A 76 1.18 -8.66 3.47
CA MET A 76 1.44 -7.65 4.51
C MET A 76 2.88 -7.11 4.43
N GLY A 77 3.85 -7.98 4.18
CA GLY A 77 5.25 -7.60 3.99
C GLY A 77 5.45 -6.71 2.77
N ILE A 78 4.86 -7.07 1.63
CA ILE A 78 4.91 -6.28 0.39
C ILE A 78 4.27 -4.90 0.61
N ILE A 79 3.09 -4.83 1.22
CA ILE A 79 2.38 -3.57 1.49
C ILE A 79 3.22 -2.68 2.43
N ARG A 80 3.81 -3.25 3.48
CA ARG A 80 4.73 -2.51 4.38
C ARG A 80 5.95 -1.97 3.64
N GLN A 81 6.56 -2.77 2.77
CA GLN A 81 7.70 -2.35 1.96
C GLN A 81 7.32 -1.19 1.05
N GLN A 82 6.17 -1.26 0.38
CA GLN A 82 5.67 -0.20 -0.48
C GLN A 82 5.33 1.08 0.30
N HIS A 83 4.74 0.94 1.48
CA HIS A 83 4.45 2.08 2.36
C HIS A 83 5.72 2.79 2.82
N ASN A 84 6.75 2.04 3.25
CA ASN A 84 8.04 2.64 3.63
C ASN A 84 8.70 3.36 2.45
N ARG A 85 8.66 2.76 1.25
CA ARG A 85 9.19 3.38 0.03
C ARG A 85 8.40 4.61 -0.40
N HIS A 86 7.09 4.62 -0.20
CA HIS A 86 6.24 5.78 -0.43
C HIS A 86 6.58 6.91 0.56
N ARG A 87 6.72 6.58 1.85
CA ARG A 87 7.11 7.55 2.88
C ARG A 87 8.47 8.18 2.60
N GLN A 88 9.46 7.39 2.19
CA GLN A 88 10.78 7.90 1.80
C GLN A 88 10.71 8.83 0.59
N ALA A 89 9.98 8.45 -0.46
CA ALA A 89 9.81 9.30 -1.65
C ALA A 89 9.10 10.63 -1.31
N LYS A 90 8.06 10.58 -0.46
CA LYS A 90 7.36 11.78 0.00
C LYS A 90 8.28 12.69 0.84
N GLN A 91 9.11 12.13 1.71
CA GLN A 91 10.10 12.89 2.49
C GLN A 91 11.18 13.54 1.60
N GLN A 92 11.62 12.85 0.54
CA GLN A 92 12.56 13.41 -0.43
C GLN A 92 11.93 14.58 -1.20
N LEU A 93 10.67 14.43 -1.64
CA LEU A 93 9.93 15.49 -2.32
C LEU A 93 9.81 16.74 -1.43
N ILE A 94 9.42 16.57 -0.16
CA ILE A 94 9.31 17.67 0.80
C ILE A 94 10.65 18.40 0.97
N LYS A 95 11.76 17.67 1.06
CA LYS A 95 13.10 18.28 1.17
C LYS A 95 13.49 19.06 -0.09
N LEU A 96 13.15 18.54 -1.28
CA LEU A 96 13.39 19.24 -2.54
C LEU A 96 12.55 20.52 -2.63
N GLU A 97 11.28 20.47 -2.25
CA GLU A 97 10.41 21.65 -2.22
C GLU A 97 10.91 22.72 -1.23
N GLN A 98 11.41 22.31 -0.05
CA GLN A 98 12.01 23.23 0.92
C GLN A 98 13.28 23.88 0.35
N ALA A 99 14.15 23.09 -0.30
CA ALA A 99 15.37 23.60 -0.90
C ALA A 99 15.12 24.56 -2.08
N LEU A 100 13.99 24.39 -2.78
CA LEU A 100 13.60 25.25 -3.89
C LEU A 100 12.88 26.54 -3.46
N GLY A 101 12.64 26.74 -2.17
CA GLY A 101 11.86 27.88 -1.69
C GLY A 101 10.38 27.83 -2.13
N LEU A 102 9.89 26.68 -2.60
CA LEU A 102 8.47 26.46 -2.88
C LEU A 102 7.63 26.33 -1.59
N PHE A 103 8.30 26.32 -0.43
CA PHE A 103 7.69 26.39 0.90
C PHE A 103 7.36 27.84 1.26
N GLY A 104 6.17 28.27 0.83
CA GLY A 104 5.66 29.63 1.03
C GLY A 104 5.26 30.22 -0.31
N GLU A 105 3.94 30.31 -0.53
CA GLU A 105 3.34 30.93 -1.72
C GLU A 105 3.93 30.42 -3.05
N LEU A 106 3.63 29.16 -3.40
CA LEU A 106 3.49 28.87 -4.84
C LEU A 106 2.54 29.94 -5.40
N PRO A 107 2.92 30.67 -6.48
CA PRO A 107 1.95 31.50 -7.19
C PRO A 107 0.76 30.60 -7.45
N ARG A 108 -0.44 31.00 -7.00
CA ARG A 108 -1.70 30.42 -7.48
C ARG A 108 -1.70 30.63 -8.98
N HIS A 109 -1.07 29.74 -9.72
CA HIS A 109 -1.27 29.64 -11.15
C HIS A 109 -2.72 29.19 -11.29
N ASP A 110 -3.50 30.07 -11.91
CA ASP A 110 -4.90 29.88 -12.30
C ASP A 110 -5.17 28.43 -12.69
N ASP A 111 -5.74 27.66 -11.77
CA ASP A 111 -7.15 27.22 -11.79
C ASP A 111 -7.39 26.06 -10.78
N HIS A 112 -6.35 25.47 -10.21
CA HIS A 112 -6.47 24.51 -9.10
C HIS A 112 -5.22 24.50 -8.24
N ALA A 113 -5.37 24.65 -6.91
CA ALA A 113 -4.30 24.32 -5.97
C ALA A 113 -3.92 22.85 -6.21
N LEU A 114 -2.72 22.62 -6.73
CA LEU A 114 -2.25 21.31 -7.20
C LEU A 114 -2.16 20.26 -6.07
N TYR A 115 -2.28 20.71 -4.82
CA TYR A 115 -2.44 19.93 -3.61
C TYR A 115 -3.30 20.70 -2.58
N PRO A 116 -4.08 20.00 -1.73
CA PRO A 116 -4.77 20.61 -0.59
C PRO A 116 -3.77 21.10 0.46
N ASP A 117 -4.12 22.16 1.18
CA ASP A 117 -3.24 22.89 2.10
C ASP A 117 -2.51 21.99 3.14
N ASP A 118 -3.09 20.84 3.49
CA ASP A 118 -2.56 19.91 4.50
C ASP A 118 -1.72 18.75 3.96
N TRP A 119 -1.48 18.67 2.64
CA TRP A 119 -0.83 17.52 2.01
C TRP A 119 0.59 17.24 2.56
N GLN A 120 1.26 18.30 3.03
CA GLN A 120 2.58 18.30 3.66
C GLN A 120 2.57 17.66 5.04
N ASN A 121 1.44 17.71 5.76
CA ASN A 121 1.27 17.16 7.10
C ASN A 121 0.52 15.82 7.09
N GLU A 122 -0.17 15.51 5.99
CA GLU A 122 -1.02 14.32 5.84
C GLU A 122 -0.27 12.99 6.04
N TRP A 123 1.05 12.95 5.81
CA TRP A 123 1.88 11.75 6.05
C TRP A 123 1.99 11.39 7.54
N THR A 124 1.87 12.34 8.46
CA THR A 124 1.91 12.06 9.90
C THR A 124 0.64 11.37 10.39
N ARG A 125 -0.44 11.46 9.61
CA ARG A 125 -1.76 10.90 9.93
C ARG A 125 -2.14 9.73 9.02
N ASP A 126 -1.18 9.20 8.25
CA ASP A 126 -1.45 8.14 7.29
C ASP A 126 -1.81 6.82 8.00
N ARG A 127 -3.13 6.59 8.13
CA ARG A 127 -3.72 5.36 8.69
C ARG A 127 -3.94 4.27 7.64
N SER A 128 -3.61 4.53 6.38
CA SER A 128 -3.91 3.61 5.27
C SER A 128 -3.21 2.25 5.44
N LEU A 129 -1.95 2.24 5.87
CA LEU A 129 -1.21 1.00 6.14
C LEU A 129 -1.92 0.15 7.22
N LEU A 130 -2.38 0.78 8.29
CA LEU A 130 -3.12 0.09 9.35
C LEU A 130 -4.43 -0.48 8.82
N GLN A 131 -5.16 0.28 7.99
CA GLN A 131 -6.39 -0.20 7.37
C GLN A 131 -6.14 -1.41 6.46
N TYR A 132 -5.13 -1.36 5.59
CA TYR A 132 -4.80 -2.48 4.69
C TYR A 132 -4.38 -3.74 5.46
N ILE A 133 -3.54 -3.60 6.48
CA ILE A 133 -3.14 -4.72 7.34
C ILE A 133 -4.33 -5.27 8.12
N ALA A 134 -5.19 -4.41 8.66
CA ALA A 134 -6.37 -4.82 9.42
C ALA A 134 -7.33 -5.63 8.55
N VAL A 135 -7.61 -5.19 7.32
CA VAL A 135 -8.45 -5.90 6.36
C VAL A 135 -7.88 -7.29 6.06
N LEU A 136 -6.57 -7.39 5.75
CA LEU A 136 -5.93 -8.67 5.48
C LEU A 136 -5.93 -9.59 6.70
N THR A 137 -5.68 -9.06 7.89
CA THR A 137 -5.70 -9.82 9.15
C THR A 137 -7.10 -10.39 9.41
N LEU A 138 -8.13 -9.55 9.26
CA LEU A 138 -9.52 -9.95 9.46
C LEU A 138 -9.93 -11.05 8.48
N LEU A 139 -9.67 -10.86 7.18
CA LEU A 139 -9.94 -11.86 6.14
C LEU A 139 -9.21 -13.17 6.40
N THR A 140 -7.93 -13.10 6.78
CA THR A 140 -7.15 -14.30 7.14
C THR A 140 -7.79 -15.04 8.31
N GLY A 141 -8.21 -14.32 9.35
CA GLY A 141 -8.93 -14.91 10.49
C GLY A 141 -10.22 -15.62 10.07
N ILE A 142 -11.02 -14.99 9.20
CA ILE A 142 -12.25 -15.59 8.66
C ILE A 142 -11.95 -16.88 7.88
N VAL A 143 -10.92 -16.86 7.01
CA VAL A 143 -10.49 -18.04 6.25
C VAL A 143 -10.05 -19.16 7.18
N LEU A 144 -9.25 -18.86 8.21
CA LEU A 144 -8.80 -19.86 9.18
C LEU A 144 -9.98 -20.47 9.95
N VAL A 145 -10.94 -19.65 10.40
CA VAL A 145 -12.15 -20.15 11.05
C VAL A 145 -12.95 -21.04 10.10
N ALA A 146 -13.07 -20.68 8.82
CA ALA A 146 -13.77 -21.52 7.84
C ALA A 146 -13.05 -22.87 7.64
N ILE A 147 -11.72 -22.85 7.46
CA ILE A 147 -10.90 -24.07 7.33
C ILE A 147 -11.08 -24.98 8.56
N LEU A 148 -11.07 -24.41 9.77
CA LEU A 148 -11.24 -25.17 11.01
C LEU A 148 -12.67 -25.66 11.20
N ARG A 149 -13.69 -24.86 10.87
CA ARG A 149 -15.10 -25.26 11.03
C ARG A 149 -15.49 -26.44 10.15
N THR A 150 -14.87 -26.62 8.99
CA THR A 150 -15.10 -27.82 8.16
C THR A 150 -14.72 -29.15 8.84
N SER A 151 -14.22 -29.13 10.10
CA SER A 151 -13.93 -30.32 10.90
C SER A 151 -15.01 -30.72 11.91
N LEU A 152 -16.09 -29.93 12.08
CA LEU A 152 -17.23 -30.20 12.99
C LEU A 152 -18.46 -30.59 12.19
#